data_AF-A0A1I7HWT9-F1
#
_entry.id   AF-A0A1I7HWT9-F1
#
_cell.length_a   1.000
_cell.length_b   1.000
_cell.length_c   1.000
_cell.angle_alpha   90.00
_cell.angle_beta   90.00
_cell.angle_gamma   90.00
#
_symmetry.space_group_name_H-M   'P 1'
#
loop_
_entity.id
_entity.type
_entity.pdbx_description
1 polymer ?
#
loop_
_entity_poly.entity_id
_entity_poly.type
_entity_poly.pdbx_seq_one_letter_code
_entity_poly.pdbx_strand_id
1 'polypeptide(L)'
;MTLQPYACDPALSRGRRFSELPAPTRSEFQRDRDRIVHSTAFRRLVYKTQVFLNHEGDLFRTRLTHSLEVAQLGRSIARTLKLNEDLVEAIALAHDLGHTPFGHAGQDALNACLKDYNPESAGFEHNLQSLRVVDALEERYPAYNGLNLSFETREGILKHCSRRNARHIEAREPCGVARRFVEQAGDGPHWQQPGLEAQLANLADEIAYNAHDIDDGVRSGLLSLEQLEDVELFAQYCRESRLAHRGLQGRRLLFETIRRMLSAQVYNVMDATSAAIHKAAPAGVDDVRRHPPLVCFTDEMAQQSASLKRFLLKNLYRHPKVVETTQAAKQVVRDLFDAYMADPTQMPQAHIDRFDGVDAPHAVGAKPERVVADYIAGMTDRFATKEHERLKGRAAFPA
;
A
#
# COMPACT_ATOMS: atom_id res chain seq x y z
N MET A 1 21.56 -2.69 -17.22
CA MET A 1 22.02 -1.32 -16.95
C MET A 1 22.85 -1.35 -15.68
N THR A 2 23.98 -0.65 -15.62
CA THR A 2 24.75 -0.50 -14.38
C THR A 2 23.98 0.39 -13.41
N LEU A 3 23.69 -0.13 -12.22
CA LEU A 3 23.03 0.61 -11.14
C LEU A 3 23.96 1.71 -10.61
N GLN A 4 23.37 2.76 -10.04
CA GLN A 4 24.14 3.79 -9.35
C GLN A 4 24.60 3.31 -7.96
N PRO A 5 25.69 3.84 -7.39
CA PRO A 5 26.21 3.40 -6.08
C PRO A 5 25.21 3.53 -4.93
N TYR A 6 24.27 4.47 -5.04
CA TYR A 6 23.20 4.71 -4.07
C TYR A 6 21.93 3.87 -4.30
N ALA A 7 21.88 3.07 -5.36
CA ALA A 7 20.79 2.14 -5.62
C ALA A 7 21.02 0.82 -4.87
N CYS A 8 19.94 0.11 -4.54
CA CYS A 8 20.05 -1.18 -3.86
C CYS A 8 20.59 -2.24 -4.84
N ASP A 9 21.77 -2.78 -4.54
CA ASP A 9 22.35 -3.92 -5.26
C ASP A 9 21.87 -5.24 -4.62
N PRO A 10 21.18 -6.14 -5.35
CA PRO A 10 20.75 -7.42 -4.81
C PRO A 10 21.92 -8.30 -4.34
N ALA A 11 23.13 -8.11 -4.86
CA ALA A 11 24.32 -8.83 -4.40
C ALA A 11 24.82 -8.36 -3.02
N LEU A 12 24.43 -7.15 -2.60
CA LEU A 12 24.77 -6.54 -1.32
C LEU A 12 23.55 -6.46 -0.38
N SER A 13 22.49 -7.24 -0.67
CA SER A 13 21.30 -7.29 0.18
C SER A 13 21.68 -7.67 1.62
N ARG A 14 20.99 -7.05 2.58
CA ARG A 14 21.08 -7.41 4.00
C ARG A 14 20.47 -8.79 4.30
N GLY A 15 19.91 -9.45 3.29
CA GLY A 15 19.48 -10.84 3.34
C GLY A 15 18.04 -11.02 3.82
N ARG A 16 17.74 -12.26 4.21
CA ARG A 16 16.42 -12.75 4.60
C ARG A 16 16.43 -13.16 6.08
N ARG A 17 15.25 -13.29 6.70
CA ARG A 17 15.13 -13.73 8.09
C ARG A 17 15.50 -15.21 8.26
N PHE A 18 15.10 -16.03 7.31
CA PHE A 18 15.49 -17.43 7.23
C PHE A 18 16.54 -17.58 6.14
N SER A 19 17.70 -18.16 6.48
CA SER A 19 18.78 -18.36 5.51
C SER A 19 18.35 -19.35 4.43
N GLU A 20 18.62 -19.01 3.18
CA GLU A 20 18.34 -19.84 2.01
C GLU A 20 19.53 -19.82 1.07
N LEU A 21 19.68 -20.88 0.29
CA LEU A 21 20.66 -20.88 -0.79
C LEU A 21 20.31 -19.80 -1.84
N PRO A 22 21.32 -19.11 -2.42
CA PRO A 22 21.10 -18.22 -3.55
C PRO A 22 20.42 -18.94 -4.72
N ALA A 23 19.50 -18.27 -5.40
CA ALA A 23 18.88 -18.84 -6.59
C ALA A 23 19.87 -18.83 -7.78
N PRO A 24 19.96 -19.90 -8.58
CA PRO A 24 20.93 -19.95 -9.68
C PRO A 24 20.70 -18.91 -10.80
N THR A 25 19.45 -18.51 -11.04
CA THR A 25 19.05 -17.74 -12.23
C THR A 25 18.38 -16.40 -11.92
N ARG A 26 18.19 -16.06 -10.63
CA ARG A 26 17.40 -14.90 -10.22
C ARG A 26 18.10 -14.15 -9.10
N SER A 27 18.02 -12.83 -9.13
CA SER A 27 18.46 -11.97 -8.05
C SER A 27 17.54 -12.10 -6.82
N GLU A 28 17.98 -11.61 -5.66
CA GLU A 28 17.19 -11.64 -4.43
C GLU A 28 15.85 -10.87 -4.57
N PHE A 29 15.84 -9.75 -5.30
CA PHE A 29 14.63 -8.95 -5.51
C PHE A 29 13.69 -9.56 -6.55
N GLN A 30 14.22 -10.25 -7.57
CA GLN A 30 13.40 -11.02 -8.50
C GLN A 30 12.69 -12.18 -7.80
N ARG A 31 13.40 -12.88 -6.90
CA ARG A 31 12.78 -13.90 -6.04
C ARG A 31 11.66 -13.30 -5.23
N ASP A 32 11.88 -12.14 -4.58
CA ASP A 32 10.85 -11.49 -3.77
C ASP A 32 9.59 -11.19 -4.58
N ARG A 33 9.74 -10.55 -5.75
CA ARG A 33 8.63 -10.29 -6.67
C ARG A 33 7.85 -11.57 -6.99
N ASP A 34 8.55 -12.63 -7.38
CA ASP A 34 7.90 -13.89 -7.75
C ASP A 34 7.11 -14.47 -6.57
N ARG A 35 7.66 -14.43 -5.34
CA ARG A 35 6.97 -14.87 -4.12
C ARG A 35 5.70 -14.08 -3.86
N ILE A 36 5.77 -12.75 -4.02
CA ILE A 36 4.64 -11.84 -3.82
C ILE A 36 3.53 -12.18 -4.81
N VAL A 37 3.84 -12.27 -6.11
CA VAL A 37 2.86 -12.55 -7.17
C VAL A 37 2.13 -13.89 -6.95
N HIS A 38 2.83 -14.91 -6.44
CA HIS A 38 2.24 -16.22 -6.18
C HIS A 38 1.52 -16.35 -4.83
N SER A 39 1.59 -15.33 -3.95
CA SER A 39 0.96 -15.34 -2.63
C SER A 39 -0.57 -15.39 -2.69
N THR A 40 -1.21 -15.83 -1.60
CA THR A 40 -2.68 -15.77 -1.49
C THR A 40 -3.15 -14.34 -1.33
N ALA A 41 -2.45 -13.53 -0.53
CA ALA A 41 -2.74 -12.14 -0.28
C ALA A 41 -2.75 -11.31 -1.56
N PHE A 42 -1.77 -11.49 -2.45
CA PHE A 42 -1.73 -10.76 -3.73
C PHE A 42 -2.91 -11.13 -4.63
N ARG A 43 -3.23 -12.43 -4.74
CA ARG A 43 -4.41 -12.89 -5.49
C ARG A 43 -5.72 -12.31 -4.97
N ARG A 44 -5.84 -12.08 -3.66
CA ARG A 44 -7.04 -11.49 -3.05
C ARG A 44 -7.24 -10.01 -3.42
N LEU A 45 -6.19 -9.30 -3.83
CA LEU A 45 -6.28 -7.89 -4.22
C LEU A 45 -7.24 -7.65 -5.40
N VAL A 46 -7.47 -8.66 -6.26
CA VAL A 46 -8.44 -8.58 -7.36
C VAL A 46 -9.90 -8.43 -6.89
N TYR A 47 -10.18 -8.78 -5.63
CA TYR A 47 -11.51 -8.69 -5.04
C TYR A 47 -11.53 -7.77 -3.81
N LYS A 48 -10.58 -6.82 -3.75
CA LYS A 48 -10.54 -5.76 -2.74
C LYS A 48 -10.67 -4.41 -3.42
N THR A 49 -11.63 -3.63 -2.97
CA THR A 49 -11.88 -2.27 -3.40
C THR A 49 -10.72 -1.34 -3.06
N GLN A 50 -10.49 -0.41 -3.97
CA GLN A 50 -9.66 0.77 -3.74
C GLN A 50 -10.50 1.89 -3.09
N VAL A 51 -11.36 2.57 -3.86
CA VAL A 51 -12.28 3.62 -3.38
C VAL A 51 -13.74 3.17 -3.44
N PHE A 52 -14.19 2.64 -4.57
CA PHE A 52 -15.57 2.23 -4.80
C PHE A 52 -15.79 0.73 -4.59
N LEU A 53 -16.90 0.35 -3.96
CA LEU A 53 -17.21 -1.06 -3.75
C LEU A 53 -17.33 -1.79 -5.08
N ASN A 54 -16.74 -2.98 -5.17
CA ASN A 54 -16.61 -3.75 -6.41
C ASN A 54 -17.95 -4.09 -7.09
N HIS A 55 -19.08 -3.99 -6.38
CA HIS A 55 -20.42 -4.23 -6.93
C HIS A 55 -21.11 -2.96 -7.47
N GLU A 56 -20.55 -1.77 -7.29
CA GLU A 56 -21.11 -0.52 -7.82
C GLU A 56 -20.81 -0.32 -9.31
N GLY A 57 -19.94 -1.15 -9.92
CA GLY A 57 -19.70 -1.18 -11.37
C GLY A 57 -18.46 -1.98 -11.79
N ASP A 58 -18.57 -2.69 -12.92
CA ASP A 58 -17.57 -3.68 -13.39
C ASP A 58 -16.19 -3.14 -13.78
N LEU A 59 -16.04 -1.81 -13.95
CA LEU A 59 -14.75 -1.21 -14.35
C LEU A 59 -14.18 -0.20 -13.36
N PHE A 60 -14.53 -0.31 -12.07
CA PHE A 60 -13.78 0.39 -11.03
C PHE A 60 -12.47 -0.34 -10.73
N ARG A 61 -11.45 0.40 -10.32
CA ARG A 61 -10.16 -0.21 -10.00
C ARG A 61 -10.23 -1.01 -8.72
N THR A 62 -9.55 -2.15 -8.76
CA THR A 62 -9.26 -2.99 -7.60
C THR A 62 -7.86 -2.65 -7.09
N ARG A 63 -7.52 -3.11 -5.88
CA ARG A 63 -6.15 -2.96 -5.37
C ARG A 63 -5.11 -3.66 -6.24
N LEU A 64 -5.51 -4.72 -6.96
CA LEU A 64 -4.61 -5.39 -7.89
C LEU A 64 -4.25 -4.49 -9.07
N THR A 65 -5.25 -3.89 -9.72
CA THR A 65 -5.00 -2.99 -10.86
C THR A 65 -4.20 -1.77 -10.44
N HIS A 66 -4.49 -1.21 -9.26
CA HIS A 66 -3.69 -0.15 -8.65
C HIS A 66 -2.23 -0.55 -8.47
N SER A 67 -1.98 -1.69 -7.81
CA SER A 67 -0.62 -2.17 -7.55
C SER A 67 0.18 -2.40 -8.85
N LEU A 68 -0.48 -2.83 -9.93
CA LEU A 68 0.15 -2.98 -11.25
C LEU A 68 0.51 -1.63 -11.88
N GLU A 69 -0.36 -0.63 -11.75
CA GLU A 69 -0.12 0.73 -12.24
C GLU A 69 1.03 1.40 -11.45
N VAL A 70 1.05 1.25 -10.12
CA VAL A 70 2.17 1.70 -9.27
C VAL A 70 3.49 1.04 -9.68
N ALA A 71 3.47 -0.28 -9.91
CA ALA A 71 4.66 -1.01 -10.34
C ALA A 71 5.14 -0.53 -11.72
N GLN A 72 4.24 -0.32 -12.69
CA GLN A 72 4.58 0.16 -14.03
C GLN A 72 5.19 1.56 -13.98
N LEU A 73 4.59 2.46 -13.21
CA LEU A 73 5.06 3.83 -13.02
C LEU A 73 6.43 3.86 -12.32
N GLY A 74 6.55 3.14 -11.20
CA GLY A 74 7.76 3.07 -10.40
C GLY A 74 8.94 2.52 -11.19
N ARG A 75 8.75 1.43 -11.96
CA ARG A 75 9.80 0.86 -12.82
C ARG A 75 10.25 1.83 -13.91
N SER A 76 9.34 2.59 -14.49
CA SER A 76 9.66 3.60 -15.50
C SER A 76 10.58 4.69 -14.92
N ILE A 77 10.24 5.21 -13.75
CA ILE A 77 11.05 6.21 -13.04
C ILE A 77 12.40 5.63 -12.60
N ALA A 78 12.39 4.42 -12.03
CA ALA A 78 13.58 3.74 -11.56
C ALA A 78 14.61 3.54 -12.68
N ARG A 79 14.16 3.16 -13.89
CA ARG A 79 15.02 2.99 -15.06
C ARG A 79 15.77 4.26 -15.42
N THR A 80 15.08 5.41 -15.43
CA THR A 80 15.69 6.71 -15.74
C THR A 80 16.69 7.13 -14.66
N LEU A 81 16.34 6.91 -13.39
CA LEU A 81 17.20 7.21 -12.24
C LEU A 81 18.31 6.16 -12.00
N LYS A 82 18.34 5.08 -12.81
CA LYS A 82 19.26 3.93 -12.67
C LYS A 82 19.21 3.28 -11.27
N LEU A 83 18.00 3.23 -10.70
CA LEU A 83 17.68 2.49 -9.48
C LEU A 83 17.31 1.04 -9.81
N ASN A 84 17.15 0.20 -8.79
CA ASN A 84 16.80 -1.19 -8.98
C ASN A 84 15.29 -1.37 -9.29
N GLU A 85 14.98 -1.69 -10.55
CA GLU A 85 13.59 -1.90 -11.00
C GLU A 85 12.89 -3.07 -10.32
N ASP A 86 13.60 -4.19 -10.10
CA ASP A 86 13.00 -5.40 -9.51
C ASP A 86 12.60 -5.15 -8.04
N LEU A 87 13.39 -4.36 -7.31
CA LEU A 87 13.05 -3.95 -5.94
C LEU A 87 11.85 -2.99 -5.92
N VAL A 88 11.82 -1.98 -6.78
CA VAL A 88 10.68 -1.06 -6.88
C VAL A 88 9.40 -1.82 -7.23
N GLU A 89 9.49 -2.77 -8.18
CA GLU A 89 8.37 -3.64 -8.56
C GLU A 89 7.92 -4.52 -7.39
N ALA A 90 8.84 -5.18 -6.68
CA ALA A 90 8.49 -6.02 -5.53
C ALA A 90 7.79 -5.21 -4.43
N ILE A 91 8.29 -4.02 -4.08
CA ILE A 91 7.67 -3.14 -3.08
C ILE A 91 6.29 -2.68 -3.55
N ALA A 92 6.17 -2.22 -4.80
CA ALA A 92 4.91 -1.77 -5.38
C ALA A 92 3.84 -2.87 -5.42
N LEU A 93 4.20 -4.13 -5.70
CA LEU A 93 3.24 -5.24 -5.67
C LEU A 93 2.85 -5.68 -4.26
N ALA A 94 3.69 -5.41 -3.26
CA ALA A 94 3.49 -5.87 -1.89
C ALA A 94 2.87 -4.84 -0.93
N HIS A 95 2.88 -3.55 -1.27
CA HIS A 95 2.51 -2.48 -0.32
C HIS A 95 1.09 -2.66 0.24
N ASP A 96 0.17 -3.16 -0.58
CA ASP A 96 -1.26 -3.25 -0.30
C ASP A 96 -1.73 -4.61 0.22
N LEU A 97 -0.83 -5.59 0.42
CA LEU A 97 -1.21 -6.97 0.80
C LEU A 97 -2.02 -7.07 2.10
N GLY A 98 -1.78 -6.14 3.03
CA GLY A 98 -2.39 -6.08 4.35
C GLY A 98 -3.70 -5.30 4.44
N HIS A 99 -4.17 -4.72 3.34
CA HIS A 99 -5.43 -3.98 3.37
C HIS A 99 -6.61 -4.88 3.75
N THR A 100 -7.50 -4.40 4.61
CA THR A 100 -8.74 -5.11 4.94
C THR A 100 -9.71 -5.13 3.77
N PRO A 101 -10.77 -5.97 3.82
CA PRO A 101 -11.98 -5.72 3.07
C PRO A 101 -12.43 -4.26 3.22
N PHE A 102 -12.99 -3.71 2.15
CA PHE A 102 -13.53 -2.34 2.10
C PHE A 102 -12.49 -1.24 2.35
N GLY A 103 -11.20 -1.51 2.10
CA GLY A 103 -10.14 -0.51 2.15
C GLY A 103 -9.98 0.16 3.51
N HIS A 104 -9.88 1.49 3.54
CA HIS A 104 -9.67 2.25 4.78
C HIS A 104 -10.85 2.14 5.76
N ALA A 105 -12.06 1.90 5.27
CA ALA A 105 -13.23 1.71 6.12
C ALA A 105 -13.04 0.51 7.05
N GLY A 106 -12.61 -0.63 6.49
CA GLY A 106 -12.33 -1.83 7.26
C GLY A 106 -11.15 -1.67 8.21
N GLN A 107 -10.09 -0.98 7.79
CA GLN A 107 -8.94 -0.69 8.65
C GLN A 107 -9.34 0.13 9.87
N ASP A 108 -10.11 1.21 9.69
CA ASP A 108 -10.60 2.05 10.78
C ASP A 108 -11.45 1.25 11.76
N ALA A 109 -12.38 0.44 11.23
CA ALA A 109 -13.27 -0.39 12.04
C ALA A 109 -12.47 -1.42 12.85
N LEU A 110 -11.55 -2.14 12.20
CA LEU A 110 -10.77 -3.20 12.84
C LEU A 110 -9.78 -2.63 13.86
N ASN A 111 -9.21 -1.45 13.58
CA ASN A 111 -8.37 -0.72 14.53
C ASN A 111 -9.15 -0.28 15.78
N ALA A 112 -10.39 0.20 15.62
CA ALA A 112 -11.27 0.52 16.73
C ALA A 112 -11.58 -0.74 17.56
N CYS A 113 -12.06 -1.82 16.91
CA CYS A 113 -12.38 -3.08 17.58
C CYS A 113 -11.21 -3.61 18.43
N LEU A 114 -10.00 -3.61 17.86
CA LEU A 114 -8.81 -4.08 18.58
C LEU A 114 -8.45 -3.21 19.79
N LYS A 115 -8.66 -1.89 19.72
CA LYS A 115 -8.38 -0.96 20.82
C LYS A 115 -9.47 -0.98 21.89
N ASP A 116 -10.72 -1.12 21.47
CA ASP A 116 -11.87 -1.22 22.37
C ASP A 116 -11.82 -2.53 23.16
N TYR A 117 -11.44 -3.63 22.50
CA TYR A 117 -11.25 -4.94 23.14
C TYR A 117 -10.01 -4.95 24.04
N ASN A 118 -8.89 -4.38 23.58
CA ASN A 118 -7.64 -4.33 24.31
C ASN A 118 -6.99 -2.94 24.18
N PRO A 119 -7.12 -2.06 25.19
CA PRO A 119 -6.54 -0.72 25.15
C PRO A 119 -5.02 -0.67 24.94
N GLU A 120 -4.31 -1.76 25.29
CA GLU A 120 -2.87 -1.90 25.07
C GLU A 120 -2.51 -2.44 23.68
N SER A 121 -3.51 -2.70 22.84
CA SER A 121 -3.32 -3.16 21.46
C SER A 121 -2.54 -2.13 20.63
N ALA A 122 -1.67 -2.65 19.77
CA ALA A 122 -0.99 -1.87 18.74
C ALA A 122 -1.96 -1.33 17.65
N GLY A 123 -3.24 -1.71 17.71
CA GLY A 123 -4.27 -1.35 16.75
C GLY A 123 -4.15 -2.11 15.43
N PHE A 124 -4.77 -1.59 14.38
CA PHE A 124 -4.68 -2.13 13.03
C PHE A 124 -4.24 -1.04 12.05
N GLU A 125 -3.27 -1.37 11.20
CA GLU A 125 -2.75 -0.50 10.16
C GLU A 125 -2.28 -1.39 9.01
N HIS A 126 -2.60 -1.04 7.75
CA HIS A 126 -2.39 -1.94 6.62
C HIS A 126 -0.91 -2.19 6.33
N ASN A 127 0.02 -1.23 6.52
CA ASN A 127 1.44 -1.44 6.26
C ASN A 127 2.03 -2.44 7.28
N LEU A 128 1.63 -2.32 8.54
CA LEU A 128 1.96 -3.31 9.57
C LEU A 128 1.39 -4.69 9.23
N GLN A 129 0.17 -4.73 8.70
CA GLN A 129 -0.44 -5.97 8.26
C GLN A 129 0.24 -6.55 7.02
N SER A 130 0.65 -5.72 6.04
CA SER A 130 1.39 -6.14 4.85
C SER A 130 2.71 -6.79 5.24
N LEU A 131 3.44 -6.17 6.19
CA LEU A 131 4.65 -6.77 6.76
C LEU A 131 4.34 -8.09 7.46
N ARG A 132 3.28 -8.15 8.27
CA ARG A 132 2.84 -9.38 8.97
C ARG A 132 2.45 -10.49 7.99
N VAL A 133 1.81 -10.16 6.87
CA VAL A 133 1.46 -11.12 5.81
C VAL A 133 2.71 -11.79 5.26
N VAL A 134 3.71 -11.00 4.88
CA VAL A 134 4.94 -11.52 4.26
C VAL A 134 5.90 -12.15 5.27
N ASP A 135 5.76 -11.85 6.56
CA ASP A 135 6.63 -12.37 7.62
C ASP A 135 6.06 -13.56 8.38
N ALA A 136 4.75 -13.74 8.40
CA ALA A 136 4.12 -14.69 9.32
C ALA A 136 2.80 -15.33 8.87
N LEU A 137 2.01 -14.74 7.97
CA LEU A 137 0.66 -15.26 7.67
C LEU A 137 0.58 -16.14 6.42
N GLU A 138 1.45 -15.91 5.42
CA GLU A 138 1.51 -16.80 4.25
C GLU A 138 2.19 -18.13 4.62
N GLU A 139 1.51 -19.24 4.42
CA GLU A 139 2.03 -20.59 4.68
C GLU A 139 2.29 -21.28 3.34
N ARG A 140 3.43 -20.94 2.71
CA ARG A 140 3.80 -21.41 1.37
C ARG A 140 5.04 -22.31 1.34
N TYR A 141 5.85 -22.22 2.39
CA TYR A 141 7.14 -22.88 2.47
C TYR A 141 7.16 -23.82 3.67
N PRO A 142 7.77 -25.02 3.55
CA PRO A 142 7.71 -26.03 4.61
C PRO A 142 8.56 -25.68 5.84
N ALA A 143 9.55 -24.79 5.70
CA ALA A 143 10.55 -24.54 6.75
C ALA A 143 10.23 -23.31 7.63
N TYR A 144 9.28 -22.48 7.23
CA TYR A 144 8.94 -21.24 7.93
C TYR A 144 7.60 -20.68 7.44
N ASN A 145 7.00 -19.83 8.28
CA ASN A 145 5.86 -19.00 7.88
C ASN A 145 6.34 -17.69 7.21
N GLY A 146 5.46 -17.11 6.41
CA GLY A 146 5.73 -15.95 5.57
C GLY A 146 6.34 -16.31 4.22
N LEU A 147 6.64 -15.27 3.45
CA LEU A 147 7.32 -15.32 2.16
C LEU A 147 8.84 -15.17 2.30
N ASN A 148 9.35 -14.88 3.50
CA ASN A 148 10.76 -14.69 3.79
C ASN A 148 11.45 -13.74 2.79
N LEU A 149 10.85 -12.56 2.57
CA LEU A 149 11.37 -11.56 1.63
C LEU A 149 12.69 -10.96 2.12
N SER A 150 13.46 -10.37 1.21
CA SER A 150 14.68 -9.64 1.56
C SER A 150 14.36 -8.42 2.45
N PHE A 151 15.36 -8.00 3.22
CA PHE A 151 15.27 -6.82 4.08
C PHE A 151 14.79 -5.58 3.31
N GLU A 152 15.32 -5.34 2.12
CA GLU A 152 15.04 -4.14 1.33
C GLU A 152 13.57 -4.08 0.90
N THR A 153 13.01 -5.21 0.45
CA THR A 153 11.59 -5.30 0.11
C THR A 153 10.71 -5.05 1.34
N ARG A 154 11.06 -5.66 2.49
CA ARG A 154 10.32 -5.48 3.76
C ARG A 154 10.41 -4.05 4.28
N GLU A 155 11.57 -3.40 4.12
CA GLU A 155 11.82 -2.00 4.47
C GLU A 155 10.89 -1.07 3.67
N GLY A 156 10.70 -1.37 2.36
CA GLY A 156 9.78 -0.63 1.50
C GLY A 156 8.30 -0.89 1.79
N ILE A 157 7.92 -2.11 2.20
CA ILE A 157 6.54 -2.43 2.60
C ILE A 157 6.13 -1.64 3.85
N LEU A 158 7.01 -1.52 4.84
CA LEU A 158 6.72 -0.80 6.08
C LEU A 158 6.85 0.72 5.88
N LYS A 159 5.92 1.37 5.17
CA LYS A 159 5.99 2.80 4.82
C LYS A 159 5.99 3.72 6.04
N HIS A 160 5.03 3.49 6.95
CA HIS A 160 4.82 4.27 8.16
C HIS A 160 4.69 3.35 9.37
N CYS A 161 5.25 3.75 10.50
CA CYS A 161 5.11 3.04 11.76
C CYS A 161 5.15 4.04 12.92
N SER A 162 4.19 3.94 13.84
CA SER A 162 4.23 4.75 15.06
C SER A 162 5.44 4.37 15.91
N ARG A 163 6.05 5.31 16.63
CA ARG A 163 7.21 5.00 17.50
C ARG A 163 6.92 3.88 18.50
N ARG A 164 5.69 3.83 19.02
CA ARG A 164 5.24 2.75 19.91
C ARG A 164 5.34 1.40 19.19
N ASN A 165 4.72 1.26 18.01
CA ASN A 165 4.71 0.00 17.28
C ASN A 165 6.12 -0.36 16.78
N ALA A 166 6.91 0.62 16.34
CA ALA A 166 8.29 0.41 15.91
C ALA A 166 9.15 -0.20 17.02
N ARG A 167 9.05 0.30 18.26
CA ARG A 167 9.76 -0.29 19.42
C ARG A 167 9.37 -1.74 19.67
N HIS A 168 8.10 -2.11 19.47
CA HIS A 168 7.65 -3.49 19.66
C HIS A 168 8.18 -4.42 18.56
N ILE A 169 8.23 -3.95 17.31
CA ILE A 169 8.78 -4.72 16.19
C ILE A 169 10.30 -4.87 16.36
N GLU A 170 11.00 -3.78 16.68
CA GLU A 170 12.45 -3.79 16.92
C GLU A 170 12.86 -4.70 18.08
N ALA A 171 12.04 -4.78 19.14
CA ALA A 171 12.29 -5.71 20.24
C ALA A 171 12.22 -7.19 19.83
N ARG A 172 11.47 -7.52 18.77
CA ARG A 172 11.32 -8.88 18.23
C ARG A 172 12.33 -9.19 17.13
N GLU A 173 12.75 -8.17 16.38
CA GLU A 173 13.74 -8.27 15.32
C GLU A 173 14.74 -7.10 15.47
N PRO A 174 15.74 -7.23 16.35
CA PRO A 174 16.78 -6.22 16.51
C PRO A 174 17.52 -5.99 15.19
N CYS A 175 17.83 -4.73 14.90
CA CYS A 175 18.39 -4.29 13.63
C CYS A 175 17.47 -4.54 12.43
N GLY A 176 16.16 -4.77 12.66
CA GLY A 176 15.18 -5.03 11.63
C GLY A 176 14.71 -3.77 10.90
N VAL A 177 13.63 -3.93 10.13
CA VAL A 177 13.07 -2.84 9.30
C VAL A 177 12.44 -1.71 10.13
N ALA A 178 12.09 -1.97 11.39
CA ALA A 178 11.47 -1.00 12.28
C ALA A 178 12.47 -0.03 12.93
N ARG A 179 13.75 -0.39 12.99
CA ARG A 179 14.84 0.42 13.57
C ARG A 179 14.83 1.86 13.08
N ARG A 180 14.55 2.06 11.80
CA ARG A 180 14.50 3.37 11.15
C ARG A 180 13.50 4.36 11.77
N PHE A 181 12.48 3.86 12.47
CA PHE A 181 11.47 4.67 13.18
C PHE A 181 11.76 4.85 14.68
N VAL A 182 12.81 4.21 15.19
CA VAL A 182 13.24 4.31 16.59
C VAL A 182 14.47 5.20 16.71
N GLU A 183 15.39 5.10 15.75
CA GLU A 183 16.62 5.89 15.69
C GLU A 183 16.43 7.17 14.88
N GLN A 184 17.00 8.27 15.38
CA GLN A 184 17.07 9.53 14.63
C GLN A 184 18.20 9.47 13.60
N ALA A 185 17.97 10.10 12.44
CA ALA A 185 18.98 10.21 11.40
C ALA A 185 19.91 11.41 11.69
N GLY A 186 21.03 11.14 12.36
CA GLY A 186 22.04 12.17 12.66
C GLY A 186 21.51 13.30 13.55
N ASP A 187 22.00 14.52 13.31
CA ASP A 187 21.66 15.73 14.10
C ASP A 187 20.31 16.37 13.72
N GLY A 188 19.55 15.74 12.81
CA GLY A 188 18.28 16.27 12.30
C GLY A 188 17.04 15.75 13.04
N PRO A 189 15.87 16.41 12.88
CA PRO A 189 14.61 15.98 13.51
C PRO A 189 13.92 14.81 12.80
N HIS A 190 14.51 14.27 11.71
CA HIS A 190 13.88 13.23 10.88
C HIS A 190 14.28 11.81 11.27
N TRP A 191 13.36 10.88 10.99
CA TRP A 191 13.62 9.44 11.03
C TRP A 191 14.55 9.04 9.90
N GLN A 192 15.27 7.93 10.07
CA GLN A 192 16.02 7.34 8.97
C GLN A 192 15.07 7.00 7.82
N GLN A 193 15.49 7.38 6.62
CA GLN A 193 14.76 7.12 5.39
C GLN A 193 15.05 5.70 4.91
N PRO A 194 14.14 5.06 4.15
CA PRO A 194 14.46 3.83 3.47
C PRO A 194 15.31 4.11 2.21
N GLY A 195 15.77 3.06 1.51
CA GLY A 195 16.44 3.22 0.22
C GLY A 195 15.61 3.98 -0.83
N LEU A 196 16.25 4.48 -1.89
CA LEU A 196 15.57 5.29 -2.92
C LEU A 196 14.44 4.52 -3.61
N GLU A 197 14.58 3.21 -3.80
CA GLU A 197 13.56 2.36 -4.40
C GLU A 197 12.26 2.34 -3.57
N ALA A 198 12.37 2.31 -2.25
CA ALA A 198 11.22 2.38 -1.36
C ALA A 198 10.59 3.77 -1.34
N GLN A 199 11.41 4.83 -1.32
CA GLN A 199 10.91 6.21 -1.42
C GLN A 199 10.17 6.42 -2.75
N LEU A 200 10.70 5.86 -3.85
CA LEU A 200 10.10 5.91 -5.17
C LEU A 200 8.79 5.13 -5.26
N ALA A 201 8.73 3.91 -4.73
CA ALA A 201 7.49 3.15 -4.69
C ALA A 201 6.38 3.91 -3.94
N ASN A 202 6.72 4.62 -2.86
CA ASN A 202 5.77 5.45 -2.12
C ASN A 202 5.27 6.64 -2.94
N LEU A 203 6.16 7.36 -3.64
CA LEU A 203 5.73 8.49 -4.46
C LEU A 203 4.95 8.05 -5.71
N ALA A 204 5.32 6.90 -6.30
CA ALA A 204 4.59 6.31 -7.42
C ALA A 204 3.17 5.90 -7.03
N ASP A 205 2.99 5.38 -5.81
CA ASP A 205 1.68 5.08 -5.22
C ASP A 205 0.81 6.33 -5.15
N GLU A 206 1.34 7.44 -4.63
CA GLU A 206 0.61 8.71 -4.56
C GLU A 206 0.22 9.26 -5.95
N ILE A 207 1.10 9.13 -6.95
CA ILE A 207 0.81 9.59 -8.32
C ILE A 207 -0.29 8.75 -8.96
N ALA A 208 -0.18 7.42 -8.89
CA ALA A 208 -1.16 6.51 -9.48
C ALA A 208 -2.54 6.69 -8.85
N TYR A 209 -2.58 6.81 -7.52
CA TYR A 209 -3.80 7.05 -6.75
C TYR A 209 -4.55 8.30 -7.23
N ASN A 210 -3.86 9.45 -7.30
CA ASN A 210 -4.48 10.72 -7.68
C ASN A 210 -5.07 10.69 -9.10
N ALA A 211 -4.37 10.09 -10.07
CA ALA A 211 -4.81 10.06 -11.45
C ALA A 211 -6.05 9.19 -11.67
N HIS A 212 -6.09 8.05 -11.00
CA HIS A 212 -7.16 7.08 -11.21
C HIS A 212 -8.41 7.36 -10.38
N ASP A 213 -8.27 7.99 -9.22
CA ASP A 213 -9.41 8.44 -8.44
C ASP A 213 -10.15 9.61 -9.12
N ILE A 214 -9.45 10.41 -9.94
CA ILE A 214 -10.11 11.37 -10.85
C ILE A 214 -10.98 10.62 -11.87
N ASP A 215 -10.41 9.62 -12.54
CA ASP A 215 -11.12 8.83 -13.57
C ASP A 215 -12.35 8.13 -12.98
N ASP A 216 -12.17 7.41 -11.87
CA ASP A 216 -13.25 6.69 -11.18
C ASP A 216 -14.28 7.66 -10.58
N GLY A 217 -13.83 8.81 -10.07
CA GLY A 217 -14.70 9.87 -9.53
C GLY A 217 -15.58 10.52 -10.60
N VAL A 218 -15.05 10.79 -11.80
CA VAL A 218 -15.86 11.29 -12.91
C VAL A 218 -16.78 10.20 -13.45
N ARG A 219 -16.28 8.96 -13.53
CA ARG A 219 -17.04 7.82 -14.05
C ARG A 219 -18.23 7.43 -13.18
N SER A 220 -18.08 7.54 -11.86
CA SER A 220 -19.17 7.34 -10.89
C SER A 220 -20.20 8.47 -10.89
N GLY A 221 -19.92 9.59 -11.58
CA GLY A 221 -20.75 10.79 -11.59
C GLY A 221 -20.63 11.63 -10.31
N LEU A 222 -19.69 11.31 -9.41
CA LEU A 222 -19.46 12.08 -8.18
C LEU A 222 -18.63 13.34 -8.42
N LEU A 223 -17.81 13.34 -9.46
CA LEU A 223 -17.04 14.50 -9.91
C LEU A 223 -17.45 14.90 -11.32
N SER A 224 -17.39 16.19 -11.62
CA SER A 224 -17.52 16.71 -12.98
C SER A 224 -16.18 17.28 -13.49
N LEU A 225 -16.04 17.40 -14.81
CA LEU A 225 -14.86 18.03 -15.41
C LEU A 225 -14.74 19.49 -14.98
N GLU A 226 -15.86 20.19 -14.85
CA GLU A 226 -15.93 21.59 -14.42
C GLU A 226 -15.41 21.74 -12.98
N GLN A 227 -15.76 20.83 -12.07
CA GLN A 227 -15.22 20.86 -10.71
C GLN A 227 -13.71 20.61 -10.70
N LEU A 228 -13.21 19.71 -11.55
CA LEU A 228 -11.78 19.42 -11.64
C LEU A 228 -10.96 20.59 -12.21
N GLU A 229 -11.58 21.46 -13.01
CA GLU A 229 -10.95 22.70 -13.50
C GLU A 229 -10.67 23.72 -12.37
N ASP A 230 -11.22 23.54 -11.15
CA ASP A 230 -10.83 24.32 -9.96
C ASP A 230 -9.44 23.94 -9.43
N VAL A 231 -8.89 22.80 -9.85
CA VAL A 231 -7.57 22.31 -9.45
C VAL A 231 -6.57 22.66 -10.54
N GLU A 232 -5.66 23.60 -10.27
CA GLU A 232 -4.73 24.11 -11.29
C GLU A 232 -3.92 23.00 -11.99
N LEU A 233 -3.51 21.97 -11.25
CA LEU A 233 -2.81 20.82 -11.82
C LEU A 233 -3.61 20.17 -12.95
N PHE A 234 -4.91 19.95 -12.76
CA PHE A 234 -5.78 19.37 -13.78
C PHE A 234 -6.15 20.40 -14.84
N ALA A 235 -6.49 21.63 -14.42
CA ALA A 235 -6.93 22.71 -15.28
C ALA A 235 -5.88 23.06 -16.34
N GLN A 236 -4.60 23.12 -15.97
CA GLN A 236 -3.50 23.34 -16.89
C GLN A 236 -3.52 22.32 -18.03
N TYR A 237 -3.47 21.02 -17.71
CA TYR A 237 -3.43 19.98 -18.73
C TYR A 237 -4.74 19.84 -19.49
N CYS A 238 -5.89 20.20 -18.89
CA CYS A 238 -7.16 20.30 -19.59
C CYS A 238 -7.12 21.37 -20.69
N ARG A 239 -6.60 22.56 -20.37
CA ARG A 239 -6.41 23.66 -21.35
C ARG A 239 -5.45 23.24 -22.46
N GLU A 240 -4.31 22.62 -22.12
CA GLU A 240 -3.34 22.13 -23.10
C GLU A 240 -3.94 21.06 -24.02
N SER A 241 -4.71 20.10 -23.49
CA SER A 241 -5.40 19.07 -24.28
C SER A 241 -6.38 19.68 -25.28
N ARG A 242 -7.17 20.68 -24.86
CA ARG A 242 -8.13 21.40 -25.73
C ARG A 242 -7.41 22.20 -26.83
N LEU A 243 -6.27 22.81 -26.51
CA LEU A 243 -5.46 23.56 -27.48
C LEU A 243 -4.83 22.63 -28.53
N ALA A 244 -4.27 21.49 -28.10
CA ALA A 244 -3.64 20.51 -28.98
C ALA A 244 -4.66 19.80 -29.89
N HIS A 245 -5.89 19.61 -29.40
CA HIS A 245 -6.93 18.87 -30.10
C HIS A 245 -8.25 19.65 -30.11
N ARG A 246 -8.45 20.48 -31.15
CA ARG A 246 -9.69 21.26 -31.30
C ARG A 246 -10.92 20.34 -31.33
N GLY A 247 -11.91 20.63 -30.49
CA GLY A 247 -13.14 19.85 -30.37
C GLY A 247 -13.05 18.63 -29.45
N LEU A 248 -11.93 18.41 -28.76
CA LEU A 248 -11.80 17.33 -27.78
C LEU A 248 -12.69 17.60 -26.55
N GLN A 249 -13.60 16.67 -26.25
CA GLN A 249 -14.61 16.81 -25.18
C GLN A 249 -14.88 15.47 -24.48
N GLY A 250 -15.60 15.53 -23.36
CA GLY A 250 -16.07 14.38 -22.60
C GLY A 250 -14.95 13.44 -22.18
N ARG A 251 -15.19 12.13 -22.28
CA ARG A 251 -14.26 11.08 -21.82
C ARG A 251 -12.89 11.12 -22.52
N ARG A 252 -12.83 11.51 -23.80
CA ARG A 252 -11.52 11.61 -24.50
C ARG A 252 -10.69 12.77 -23.99
N LEU A 253 -11.33 13.89 -23.62
CA LEU A 253 -10.65 15.01 -22.97
C LEU A 253 -10.09 14.57 -21.62
N LEU A 254 -10.92 13.92 -20.78
CA LEU A 254 -10.50 13.40 -19.48
C LEU A 254 -9.23 12.53 -19.58
N PHE A 255 -9.24 11.54 -20.47
CA PHE A 255 -8.10 10.63 -20.63
C PHE A 255 -6.82 11.32 -21.11
N GLU A 256 -6.94 12.23 -22.08
CA GLU A 256 -5.77 12.97 -22.56
C GLU A 256 -5.23 13.92 -21.48
N THR A 257 -6.10 14.54 -20.70
CA THR A 257 -5.72 15.41 -19.57
C THR A 257 -5.00 14.60 -18.49
N ILE A 258 -5.56 13.48 -18.05
CA ILE A 258 -4.93 12.59 -17.05
C ILE A 258 -3.57 12.09 -17.57
N ARG A 259 -3.49 11.66 -18.84
CA ARG A 259 -2.24 11.17 -19.44
C ARG A 259 -1.14 12.24 -19.45
N ARG A 260 -1.47 13.49 -19.82
CA ARG A 260 -0.53 14.62 -19.81
C ARG A 260 -0.10 14.99 -18.39
N MET A 261 -1.06 15.07 -17.47
CA MET A 261 -0.80 15.33 -16.06
C MET A 261 0.13 14.30 -15.44
N LEU A 262 -0.16 13.00 -15.63
CA LEU A 262 0.70 11.90 -15.19
C LEU A 262 2.11 12.02 -15.77
N SER A 263 2.21 12.28 -17.07
CA SER A 263 3.50 12.41 -17.76
C SER A 263 4.34 13.55 -17.16
N ALA A 264 3.71 14.69 -16.89
CA ALA A 264 4.39 15.83 -16.29
C ALA A 264 4.82 15.58 -14.84
N GLN A 265 3.98 14.93 -14.04
CA GLN A 265 4.35 14.51 -12.69
C GLN A 265 5.56 13.56 -12.72
N VAL A 266 5.56 12.59 -13.63
CA VAL A 266 6.67 11.64 -13.81
C VAL A 266 7.97 12.35 -14.17
N TYR A 267 7.95 13.24 -15.17
CA TYR A 267 9.13 13.99 -15.56
C TYR A 267 9.63 14.89 -14.43
N ASN A 268 8.70 15.55 -13.72
CA ASN A 268 9.05 16.38 -12.57
C ASN A 268 9.75 15.58 -11.46
N VAL A 269 9.25 14.39 -11.11
CA VAL A 269 9.90 13.52 -10.12
C VAL A 269 11.30 13.12 -10.59
N MET A 270 11.45 12.73 -11.86
CA MET A 270 12.75 12.35 -12.41
C MET A 270 13.76 13.49 -12.28
N ASP A 271 13.39 14.70 -12.71
CA ASP A 271 14.28 15.86 -12.72
C ASP A 271 14.59 16.35 -11.29
N ALA A 272 13.57 16.50 -10.45
CA ALA A 272 13.72 16.97 -9.07
C ALA A 272 14.52 15.98 -8.21
N THR A 273 14.24 14.69 -8.34
CA THR A 273 14.98 13.63 -7.63
C THR A 273 16.43 13.57 -8.10
N SER A 274 16.69 13.67 -9.42
CA SER A 274 18.05 13.71 -9.95
C SER A 274 18.85 14.90 -9.39
N ALA A 275 18.23 16.09 -9.34
CA ALA A 275 18.85 17.29 -8.76
C ALA A 275 19.11 17.13 -7.25
N ALA A 276 18.16 16.56 -6.50
CA ALA A 276 18.29 16.29 -5.07
C ALA A 276 19.43 15.31 -4.77
N ILE A 277 19.52 14.21 -5.53
CA ILE A 277 20.59 13.21 -5.42
C ILE A 277 21.93 13.84 -5.78
N HIS A 278 22.02 14.61 -6.87
CA HIS A 278 23.27 15.28 -7.25
C HIS A 278 23.76 16.25 -6.18
N LYS A 279 22.84 17.00 -5.56
CA LYS A 279 23.16 17.93 -4.47
C LYS A 279 23.60 17.21 -3.20
N ALA A 280 22.94 16.10 -2.84
CA ALA A 280 23.27 15.32 -1.65
C ALA A 280 24.54 14.48 -1.83
N ALA A 281 24.81 14.04 -3.07
CA ALA A 281 25.94 13.19 -3.47
C ALA A 281 26.16 11.96 -2.56
N PRO A 282 25.11 11.13 -2.32
CA PRO A 282 25.24 10.01 -1.39
C PRO A 282 26.24 8.96 -1.90
N ALA A 283 27.17 8.54 -1.05
CA ALA A 283 28.21 7.58 -1.41
C ALA A 283 27.68 6.14 -1.57
N GLY A 284 26.51 5.85 -1.00
CA GLY A 284 25.85 4.55 -1.08
C GLY A 284 24.47 4.54 -0.41
N VAL A 285 23.82 3.37 -0.37
CA VAL A 285 22.46 3.22 0.16
C VAL A 285 22.37 3.65 1.63
N ASP A 286 23.35 3.34 2.47
CA ASP A 286 23.33 3.73 3.88
C ASP A 286 23.49 5.24 4.10
N ASP A 287 24.02 5.96 3.12
CA ASP A 287 24.09 7.41 3.14
C ASP A 287 22.73 8.03 2.76
N VAL A 288 22.05 7.46 1.76
CA VAL A 288 20.66 7.80 1.42
C VAL A 288 19.76 7.71 2.65
N ARG A 289 19.88 6.65 3.46
CA ARG A 289 19.06 6.45 4.67
C ARG A 289 19.23 7.55 5.72
N ARG A 290 20.34 8.30 5.70
CA ARG A 290 20.65 9.39 6.66
C ARG A 290 20.21 10.75 6.16
N HIS A 291 20.07 10.92 4.85
CA HIS A 291 19.54 12.16 4.27
C HIS A 291 18.04 12.31 4.53
N PRO A 292 17.51 13.55 4.44
CA PRO A 292 16.09 13.76 4.21
C PRO A 292 15.61 13.02 2.93
N PRO A 293 14.29 12.84 2.73
CA PRO A 293 13.78 12.22 1.51
C PRO A 293 14.39 12.85 0.25
N LEU A 294 14.98 12.01 -0.61
CA LEU A 294 15.65 12.44 -1.83
C LEU A 294 14.77 12.23 -3.07
N VAL A 295 13.82 11.29 -3.01
CA VAL A 295 12.79 11.17 -4.05
C VAL A 295 11.70 12.20 -3.76
N CYS A 296 11.54 13.16 -4.67
CA CYS A 296 10.66 14.29 -4.46
C CYS A 296 10.11 14.87 -5.77
N PHE A 297 9.05 15.66 -5.63
CA PHE A 297 8.64 16.65 -6.62
C PHE A 297 9.44 17.95 -6.44
N THR A 298 9.33 18.87 -7.41
CA THR A 298 9.60 20.30 -7.13
C THR A 298 8.57 20.86 -6.15
N ASP A 299 8.90 21.96 -5.46
CA ASP A 299 7.99 22.61 -4.51
C ASP A 299 6.65 22.98 -5.15
N GLU A 300 6.67 23.50 -6.38
CA GLU A 300 5.47 23.86 -7.13
C GLU A 300 4.58 22.63 -7.42
N MET A 301 5.16 21.55 -7.95
CA MET A 301 4.42 20.33 -8.25
C MET A 301 3.91 19.66 -6.96
N ALA A 302 4.67 19.70 -5.87
CA ALA A 302 4.22 19.22 -4.57
C ALA A 302 3.00 20.00 -4.05
N GLN A 303 3.00 21.33 -4.16
CA GLN A 303 1.87 22.19 -3.79
C GLN A 303 0.62 21.90 -4.64
N GLN A 304 0.81 21.75 -5.94
CA GLN A 304 -0.26 21.41 -6.89
C GLN A 304 -0.86 20.01 -6.60
N SER A 305 -0.01 19.00 -6.39
CA SER A 305 -0.43 17.65 -6.00
C SER A 305 -1.18 17.65 -4.65
N ALA A 306 -0.71 18.42 -3.67
CA ALA A 306 -1.41 18.58 -2.40
C ALA A 306 -2.76 19.31 -2.54
N SER A 307 -2.89 20.22 -3.51
CA SER A 307 -4.18 20.84 -3.85
C SER A 307 -5.17 19.82 -4.41
N LEU A 308 -4.73 18.99 -5.36
CA LEU A 308 -5.54 17.91 -5.92
C LEU A 308 -5.99 16.93 -4.83
N LYS A 309 -5.09 16.50 -3.95
CA LYS A 309 -5.42 15.59 -2.84
C LYS A 309 -6.48 16.19 -1.90
N ARG A 310 -6.40 17.49 -1.60
CA ARG A 310 -7.43 18.20 -0.80
C ARG A 310 -8.76 18.26 -1.53
N PHE A 311 -8.76 18.47 -2.84
CA PHE A 311 -9.97 18.43 -3.67
C PHE A 311 -10.63 17.05 -3.63
N LEU A 312 -9.88 15.97 -3.90
CA LEU A 312 -10.40 14.59 -3.87
C LEU A 312 -10.92 14.23 -2.48
N LEU A 313 -10.21 14.62 -1.42
CA LEU A 313 -10.70 14.41 -0.04
C LEU A 313 -12.04 15.06 0.23
N LYS A 314 -12.24 16.30 -0.24
CA LYS A 314 -13.47 17.05 -0.01
C LYS A 314 -14.62 16.53 -0.87
N ASN A 315 -14.38 16.32 -2.17
CA ASN A 315 -15.44 16.13 -3.16
C ASN A 315 -15.69 14.66 -3.50
N LEU A 316 -14.72 13.77 -3.28
CA LEU A 316 -14.83 12.33 -3.57
C LEU A 316 -14.96 11.52 -2.28
N TYR A 317 -13.92 11.45 -1.44
CA TYR A 317 -13.92 10.54 -0.27
C TYR A 317 -14.92 10.94 0.82
N ARG A 318 -15.24 12.23 0.92
CA ARG A 318 -16.26 12.75 1.86
C ARG A 318 -17.63 12.96 1.20
N HIS A 319 -17.80 12.51 -0.04
CA HIS A 319 -19.09 12.59 -0.71
C HIS A 319 -20.15 11.77 0.08
N PRO A 320 -21.39 12.28 0.28
CA PRO A 320 -22.41 11.60 1.08
C PRO A 320 -22.62 10.13 0.72
N LYS A 321 -22.70 9.82 -0.59
CA LYS A 321 -22.82 8.45 -1.10
C LYS A 321 -21.66 7.54 -0.67
N VAL A 322 -20.42 8.02 -0.74
CA VAL A 322 -19.23 7.26 -0.33
C VAL A 322 -19.20 7.08 1.19
N VAL A 323 -19.60 8.10 1.94
CA VAL A 323 -19.67 8.06 3.41
C VAL A 323 -20.72 7.05 3.89
N GLU A 324 -21.90 7.01 3.28
CA GLU A 324 -22.94 6.04 3.60
C GLU A 324 -22.45 4.60 3.42
N THR A 325 -21.91 4.29 2.25
CA THR A 325 -21.30 2.99 1.94
C THR A 325 -20.15 2.65 2.90
N THR A 326 -19.34 3.64 3.26
CA THR A 326 -18.25 3.50 4.26
C THR A 326 -18.78 3.12 5.64
N GLN A 327 -19.91 3.68 6.09
CA GLN A 327 -20.47 3.32 7.40
C GLN A 327 -21.03 1.90 7.42
N ALA A 328 -21.70 1.49 6.35
CA ALA A 328 -22.16 0.11 6.19
C ALA A 328 -20.98 -0.88 6.23
N ALA A 329 -19.90 -0.59 5.47
CA ALA A 329 -18.68 -1.39 5.49
C ALA A 329 -18.02 -1.47 6.88
N LYS A 330 -17.99 -0.36 7.63
CA LYS A 330 -17.49 -0.34 9.02
C LYS A 330 -18.33 -1.24 9.92
N GLN A 331 -19.67 -1.23 9.75
CA GLN A 331 -20.55 -2.08 10.54
C GLN A 331 -20.35 -3.57 10.23
N VAL A 332 -20.15 -3.93 8.96
CA VAL A 332 -19.83 -5.32 8.57
C VAL A 332 -18.60 -5.82 9.31
N VAL A 333 -17.52 -5.06 9.30
CA VAL A 333 -16.26 -5.46 9.95
C VAL A 333 -16.40 -5.59 11.46
N ARG A 334 -17.13 -4.67 12.11
CA ARG A 334 -17.42 -4.76 13.56
C ARG A 334 -18.24 -6.01 13.89
N ASP A 335 -19.34 -6.23 13.16
CA ASP A 335 -20.22 -7.37 13.38
C ASP A 335 -19.49 -8.70 13.19
N LEU A 336 -18.59 -8.79 12.19
CA LEU A 336 -17.73 -9.95 11.99
C LEU A 336 -16.75 -10.14 13.14
N PHE A 337 -16.07 -9.07 13.57
CA PHE A 337 -15.13 -9.12 14.68
C PHE A 337 -15.82 -9.62 15.96
N ASP A 338 -16.95 -9.03 16.32
CA ASP A 338 -17.72 -9.40 17.51
C ASP A 338 -18.21 -10.86 17.42
N ALA A 339 -18.68 -11.29 16.25
CA ALA A 339 -19.16 -12.67 16.05
C ALA A 339 -18.04 -13.71 16.22
N TYR A 340 -16.86 -13.48 15.63
CA TYR A 340 -15.74 -14.40 15.75
C TYR A 340 -15.06 -14.36 17.11
N MET A 341 -15.09 -13.23 17.81
CA MET A 341 -14.63 -13.15 19.20
C MET A 341 -15.58 -13.88 20.16
N ALA A 342 -16.89 -13.82 19.90
CA ALA A 342 -17.89 -14.51 20.72
C ALA A 342 -17.94 -16.02 20.46
N ASP A 343 -17.80 -16.44 19.21
CA ASP A 343 -17.76 -17.85 18.80
C ASP A 343 -16.65 -18.10 17.77
N PRO A 344 -15.43 -18.41 18.23
CA PRO A 344 -14.30 -18.70 17.36
C PRO A 344 -14.53 -19.88 16.41
N THR A 345 -15.46 -20.80 16.76
CA THR A 345 -15.77 -21.98 15.94
C THR A 345 -16.40 -21.62 14.59
N GLN A 346 -16.81 -20.37 14.41
CA GLN A 346 -17.26 -19.83 13.13
C GLN A 346 -16.11 -19.55 12.14
N MET A 347 -14.85 -19.56 12.59
CA MET A 347 -13.67 -19.43 11.74
C MET A 347 -13.20 -20.80 11.22
N PRO A 348 -12.39 -20.86 10.14
CA PRO A 348 -11.78 -22.11 9.70
C PRO A 348 -10.87 -22.73 10.78
N GLN A 349 -10.73 -24.06 10.80
CA GLN A 349 -9.99 -24.80 11.83
C GLN A 349 -8.59 -24.23 12.10
N ALA A 350 -7.80 -23.91 11.07
CA ALA A 350 -6.46 -23.34 11.24
C ALA A 350 -6.45 -22.01 12.00
N HIS A 351 -7.53 -21.23 11.95
CA HIS A 351 -7.67 -20.00 12.75
C HIS A 351 -8.19 -20.29 14.16
N ILE A 352 -9.03 -21.31 14.35
CA ILE A 352 -9.44 -21.79 15.68
C ILE A 352 -8.21 -22.24 16.47
N ASP A 353 -7.38 -23.09 15.86
CA ASP A 353 -6.16 -23.61 16.50
C ASP A 353 -5.25 -22.46 16.97
N ARG A 354 -5.04 -21.45 16.11
CA ARG A 354 -4.26 -20.25 16.46
C ARG A 354 -4.93 -19.39 17.54
N PHE A 355 -6.26 -19.31 17.56
CA PHE A 355 -7.01 -18.57 18.57
C PHE A 355 -6.84 -19.21 19.95
N ASP A 356 -6.88 -20.54 20.01
CA ASP A 356 -6.70 -21.32 21.24
C ASP A 356 -5.23 -21.41 21.69
N GLY A 357 -4.31 -20.79 20.95
CA GLY A 357 -2.87 -20.83 21.25
C GLY A 357 -2.23 -22.18 20.96
N VAL A 358 -2.87 -23.02 20.14
CA VAL A 358 -2.26 -24.25 19.63
C VAL A 358 -1.22 -23.87 18.59
N ASP A 359 0.05 -23.97 18.98
CA ASP A 359 1.19 -23.62 18.14
C ASP A 359 1.22 -24.52 16.88
N ALA A 360 0.92 -23.93 15.72
CA ALA A 360 1.43 -24.47 14.47
C ALA A 360 2.97 -24.30 14.45
N PRO A 361 3.73 -25.21 13.82
CA PRO A 361 5.17 -25.00 13.64
C PRO A 361 5.42 -23.60 13.07
N HIS A 362 6.26 -22.81 13.74
CA HIS A 362 6.62 -21.43 13.37
C HIS A 362 5.54 -20.35 13.63
N ALA A 363 4.44 -20.64 14.33
CA ALA A 363 3.50 -19.61 14.78
C ALA A 363 4.08 -18.82 15.97
N VAL A 364 4.13 -17.49 15.85
CA VAL A 364 4.36 -16.63 17.02
C VAL A 364 3.02 -16.43 17.69
N GLY A 365 2.87 -16.91 18.94
CA GLY A 365 1.67 -16.80 19.76
C GLY A 365 0.97 -15.45 19.59
N ALA A 366 -0.09 -15.45 18.79
CA ALA A 366 -0.88 -14.27 18.51
C ALA A 366 -2.04 -14.23 19.50
N LYS A 367 -2.29 -13.07 20.10
CA LYS A 367 -3.45 -12.90 20.98
C LYS A 367 -4.74 -13.21 20.20
N PRO A 368 -5.79 -13.74 20.84
CA PRO A 368 -7.03 -14.13 20.17
C PRO A 368 -7.62 -13.02 19.28
N GLU A 369 -7.64 -11.78 19.77
CA GLU A 369 -8.14 -10.62 19.02
C GLU A 369 -7.33 -10.34 17.75
N ARG A 370 -6.03 -10.66 17.75
CA ARG A 370 -5.19 -10.52 16.56
C ARG A 370 -5.48 -11.62 15.55
N VAL A 371 -5.77 -12.84 15.99
CA VAL A 371 -6.11 -13.96 15.09
C VAL A 371 -7.40 -13.64 14.33
N VAL A 372 -8.42 -13.13 15.03
CA VAL A 372 -9.67 -12.66 14.41
C VAL A 372 -9.40 -11.52 13.42
N ALA A 373 -8.59 -10.52 13.82
CA ALA A 373 -8.23 -9.43 12.92
C ALA A 373 -7.45 -9.89 11.67
N ASP A 374 -6.53 -10.84 11.81
CA ASP A 374 -5.79 -11.43 10.70
C ASP A 374 -6.73 -12.18 9.74
N TYR A 375 -7.72 -12.91 10.28
CA TYR A 375 -8.74 -13.60 9.47
C TYR A 375 -9.60 -12.62 8.68
N ILE A 376 -10.16 -11.60 9.35
CA ILE A 376 -10.99 -10.57 8.71
C ILE A 376 -10.21 -9.78 7.66
N ALA A 377 -9.00 -9.32 7.98
CA ALA A 377 -8.14 -8.60 7.03
C ALA A 377 -7.78 -9.46 5.80
N GLY A 378 -7.70 -10.77 5.99
CA GLY A 378 -7.48 -11.75 4.93
C GLY A 378 -8.67 -11.97 4.00
N MET A 379 -9.87 -11.50 4.32
CA MET A 379 -11.06 -11.68 3.46
C MET A 379 -11.02 -10.78 2.22
N THR A 380 -11.80 -11.12 1.21
CA THR A 380 -12.16 -10.22 0.12
C THR A 380 -13.47 -9.50 0.47
N ASP A 381 -13.80 -8.41 -0.23
CA ASP A 381 -15.02 -7.63 0.06
C ASP A 381 -16.27 -8.52 -0.06
N ARG A 382 -16.34 -9.28 -1.15
CA ARG A 382 -17.45 -10.22 -1.40
C ARG A 382 -17.54 -11.31 -0.35
N PHE A 383 -16.40 -11.84 0.12
CA PHE A 383 -16.41 -12.89 1.13
C PHE A 383 -16.83 -12.34 2.49
N ALA A 384 -16.34 -11.15 2.87
CA ALA A 384 -16.73 -10.49 4.11
C ALA A 384 -18.24 -10.18 4.15
N THR A 385 -18.81 -9.69 3.05
CA THR A 385 -20.28 -9.48 2.94
C THR A 385 -21.06 -10.78 3.11
N LYS A 386 -20.63 -11.86 2.44
CA LYS A 386 -21.31 -13.17 2.56
C LYS A 386 -21.22 -13.77 3.96
N GLU A 387 -20.06 -13.67 4.61
CA GLU A 387 -19.93 -14.13 5.99
C GLU A 387 -20.77 -13.31 6.96
N HIS A 388 -20.87 -11.99 6.73
CA HIS A 388 -21.74 -11.13 7.53
C HIS A 388 -23.22 -11.51 7.37
N GLU A 389 -23.67 -11.74 6.13
CA GLU A 389 -25.02 -12.24 5.84
C GLU A 389 -25.28 -13.60 6.51
N ARG A 390 -24.32 -14.52 6.43
CA ARG A 390 -24.40 -15.85 7.06
C ARG A 390 -24.58 -15.75 8.58
N LEU A 391 -23.84 -14.85 9.22
CA LEU A 391 -23.80 -14.72 10.69
C LEU A 391 -24.93 -13.84 11.25
N LYS A 392 -25.38 -12.82 10.49
CA LYS A 392 -26.36 -11.83 10.97
C LYS A 392 -27.74 -11.98 10.33
N GLY A 393 -27.88 -12.84 9.32
CA GLY A 393 -29.16 -13.14 8.66
C GLY A 393 -29.72 -11.98 7.83
N ARG A 394 -28.91 -10.96 7.49
CA ARG A 394 -29.33 -9.79 6.72
C ARG A 394 -28.22 -9.28 5.81
N ALA A 395 -28.59 -8.76 4.65
CA ALA A 395 -27.68 -8.10 3.73
C ALA A 395 -27.16 -6.78 4.32
N ALA A 396 -25.86 -6.55 4.20
CA ALA A 396 -25.21 -5.33 4.67
C ALA A 396 -25.34 -4.15 3.71
N PHE A 397 -25.44 -4.45 2.42
CA PHE A 397 -25.55 -3.48 1.34
C PHE A 397 -26.90 -3.69 0.65
N PRO A 398 -27.61 -2.61 0.27
CA PRO A 398 -28.83 -2.73 -0.53
C PRO A 398 -28.53 -3.40 -1.87
N ALA A 399 -29.49 -4.19 -2.36
CA ALA A 399 -29.41 -4.91 -3.63
C ALA A 399 -29.46 -3.98 -4.84
#